data_AF-A0AA40CGD7-F1
#
_entry.id   AF-A0AA40CGD7-F1
#
_cell.length_a   1.000
_cell.length_b   1.000
_cell.length_c   1.000
_cell.angle_alpha   90.00
_cell.angle_beta   90.00
_cell.angle_gamma   90.00
#
_symmetry.space_group_name_H-M   'P 1'
#
loop_
_entity.id
_entity.type
_entity.pdbx_description
1 polymer ?
#
loop_
_entity_poly.entity_id
_entity_poly.type
_entity_poly.pdbx_seq_one_letter_code
_entity_poly.pdbx_strand_id
1 'polypeptide(L)'
;MGIPHFKRHLEPYAQRGIVTPGSVSVALDGPALAYHVLNLCQRKSLRSSPFEQPAYELLGQTAIAWLDQIQACGLLVTAIFFDGFLPKSKQPERVQRVMKVSRDLCNYHKAFLTNVPQERPHVAETAPPPVDLFPTAWGGEASKKPPPPPFLVPAVIDALRRSSQYGPLTKVVPGEADGFCAHHVRLHGGAVLTSDSDLLVHQLGPDGSVIFFGDIDVDSESVVLTALQYRTSDICKSLAIKPDDGLLNLAFELIMDPHISLDQALERCRKETGIAKFPYDYSEFIKQYLTPEVATNIEVEDDLGMDPRISEIALQHVFGSSAKKAPSPTKTSNTSRPQDGELAMYLPFLLDSPSRTSAWESSKRIRQLAYSLLQQSTQDVTVIHSVSEFRRLQSLSAGVRVEVPPPSSIDAEATALLDVLSKVETSVTPAPETVWMNLSIYQDIILTMGQGKTSRPLGVELLSQEAAKKFDPYSWDSLHFLAQAQATYYSLRMLKQMLDFTLRHTGDVAASVSKLARSISLLPSLSEFPSPRNFEGMLRRVNEAGGLACLAAVLPHYIRSLQPKTESTELETSPKSKKRNKRQKTSHDDSRVVSLGGKTGSSSRNPYYILDVEE
;
A
#
# COMPACT_ATOMS: atom_id res chain seq x y z
N MET A 1 -3.99 -17.25 0.67
CA MET A 1 -3.13 -16.79 1.78
C MET A 1 -3.25 -17.82 2.90
N GLY A 2 -2.35 -17.81 3.88
CA GLY A 2 -2.38 -18.74 5.02
C GLY A 2 -1.57 -20.04 4.85
N ILE A 3 -1.88 -21.04 5.68
CA ILE A 3 -1.19 -22.33 5.75
C ILE A 3 -1.14 -23.01 4.36
N PRO A 4 0.06 -23.24 3.79
CA PRO A 4 0.22 -23.84 2.47
C PRO A 4 -0.51 -25.18 2.32
N HIS A 5 -1.22 -25.35 1.20
CA HIS A 5 -1.97 -26.57 0.84
C HIS A 5 -3.08 -27.03 1.81
N PHE A 6 -3.29 -26.33 2.92
CA PHE A 6 -4.23 -26.75 3.96
C PHE A 6 -5.68 -26.82 3.46
N LYS A 7 -6.17 -25.76 2.79
CA LYS A 7 -7.50 -25.76 2.16
C LYS A 7 -7.68 -26.96 1.23
N ARG A 8 -6.68 -27.24 0.37
CA ARG A 8 -6.73 -28.35 -0.59
C ARG A 8 -6.81 -29.72 0.09
N HIS A 9 -6.13 -29.88 1.22
CA HIS A 9 -6.20 -31.11 2.01
C HIS A 9 -7.57 -31.30 2.69
N LEU A 10 -8.21 -30.21 3.11
CA LEU A 10 -9.50 -30.27 3.81
C LEU A 10 -10.72 -30.24 2.89
N GLU A 11 -10.56 -29.81 1.64
CA GLU A 11 -11.63 -29.70 0.63
C GLU A 11 -12.48 -30.98 0.47
N PRO A 12 -11.92 -32.21 0.46
CA PRO A 12 -12.73 -33.44 0.37
C PRO A 12 -13.67 -33.67 1.55
N TYR A 13 -13.46 -32.98 2.68
CA TYR A 13 -14.23 -33.10 3.91
C TYR A 13 -15.22 -31.94 4.11
N ALA A 14 -15.21 -30.96 3.20
CA ALA A 14 -16.14 -29.85 3.23
C ALA A 14 -17.50 -30.24 2.62
N GLN A 15 -18.57 -29.61 3.10
CA GLN A 15 -19.93 -29.91 2.66
C GLN A 15 -20.41 -28.84 1.69
N ARG A 16 -20.73 -29.24 0.45
CA ARG A 16 -21.38 -28.35 -0.51
C ARG A 16 -22.89 -28.38 -0.26
N GLY A 17 -23.48 -27.20 -0.10
CA GLY A 17 -24.91 -27.07 0.17
C GLY A 17 -25.51 -25.79 -0.40
N ILE A 18 -26.82 -25.83 -0.62
CA ILE A 18 -27.63 -24.64 -0.88
C ILE A 18 -27.70 -23.84 0.42
N VAL A 19 -27.37 -22.56 0.35
CA VAL A 19 -27.61 -21.62 1.43
C VAL A 19 -29.06 -21.18 1.34
N THR A 20 -29.86 -21.59 2.31
CA THR A 20 -31.26 -21.15 2.39
C THR A 20 -31.35 -19.67 2.79
N PRO A 21 -32.32 -18.91 2.25
CA PRO A 21 -32.51 -17.52 2.61
C PRO A 21 -32.62 -17.26 4.12
N GLY A 22 -31.73 -16.41 4.65
CA GLY A 22 -31.73 -16.01 6.06
C GLY A 22 -31.20 -17.07 7.03
N SER A 23 -30.67 -18.20 6.54
CA SER A 23 -30.27 -19.31 7.40
C SER A 23 -28.81 -19.25 7.87
N VAL A 24 -27.96 -18.43 7.25
CA VAL A 24 -26.54 -18.34 7.60
C VAL A 24 -26.13 -16.88 7.79
N SER A 25 -25.85 -16.53 9.04
CA SER A 25 -25.17 -15.28 9.39
C SER A 25 -23.69 -15.36 9.04
N VAL A 26 -23.15 -14.28 8.49
CA VAL A 26 -21.76 -14.22 8.06
C VAL A 26 -21.00 -13.03 8.64
N ALA A 27 -19.76 -13.28 9.06
CA ALA A 27 -18.74 -12.28 9.31
C ALA A 27 -17.72 -12.30 8.16
N LEU A 28 -17.34 -11.13 7.65
CA LEU A 28 -16.44 -11.03 6.50
C LEU A 28 -15.05 -10.56 6.91
N ASP A 29 -14.05 -11.27 6.40
CA ASP A 29 -12.67 -10.83 6.32
C ASP A 29 -12.57 -9.75 5.22
N GLY A 30 -12.50 -8.49 5.65
CA GLY A 30 -12.49 -7.30 4.80
C GLY A 30 -11.26 -7.23 3.87
N PRO A 31 -10.02 -7.45 4.34
CA PRO A 31 -8.84 -7.54 3.48
C PRO A 31 -9.05 -8.56 2.35
N ALA A 32 -9.52 -9.77 2.67
CA ALA A 32 -9.79 -10.78 1.66
C ALA A 32 -10.92 -10.36 0.68
N LEU A 33 -11.99 -9.71 1.17
CA LEU A 33 -13.05 -9.15 0.33
C LEU A 33 -12.50 -8.14 -0.68
N ALA A 34 -11.61 -7.24 -0.24
CA ALA A 34 -11.04 -6.22 -1.12
C ALA A 34 -10.21 -6.85 -2.26
N TYR A 35 -9.42 -7.88 -1.99
CA TYR A 35 -8.68 -8.61 -3.03
C TYR A 35 -9.59 -9.45 -3.93
N HIS A 36 -10.66 -10.04 -3.40
CA HIS A 36 -11.67 -10.73 -4.20
C HIS A 36 -12.30 -9.76 -5.22
N VAL A 37 -12.76 -8.60 -4.75
CA VAL A 37 -13.34 -7.54 -5.59
C VAL A 37 -12.35 -7.03 -6.64
N LEU A 38 -11.07 -6.84 -6.29
CA LEU A 38 -10.03 -6.51 -7.26
C LEU A 38 -9.95 -7.54 -8.39
N ASN A 39 -9.97 -8.83 -8.04
CA ASN A 39 -9.89 -9.91 -9.02
C ASN A 39 -11.12 -9.97 -9.93
N LEU A 40 -12.32 -9.72 -9.40
CA LEU A 40 -13.55 -9.59 -10.19
C LEU A 40 -13.42 -8.44 -11.21
N CYS A 41 -13.01 -7.25 -10.75
CA CYS A 41 -12.87 -6.07 -11.61
C CYS A 41 -11.80 -6.26 -12.72
N GLN A 42 -10.75 -7.02 -12.43
CA GLN A 42 -9.63 -7.24 -13.36
C GLN A 42 -9.82 -8.46 -14.28
N ARG A 43 -10.97 -9.11 -14.26
CA ARG A 43 -11.22 -10.36 -14.99
C ARG A 43 -11.07 -10.23 -16.51
N LYS A 44 -11.68 -9.19 -17.09
CA LYS A 44 -11.70 -8.93 -18.54
C LYS A 44 -10.49 -8.11 -19.03
N SER A 45 -9.66 -7.64 -18.09
CA SER A 45 -8.45 -6.88 -18.37
C SER A 45 -7.26 -7.83 -18.57
N LEU A 46 -6.38 -7.53 -19.53
CA LEU A 46 -5.13 -8.27 -19.70
C LEU A 46 -4.12 -7.99 -18.60
N ARG A 47 -4.46 -7.07 -17.67
CA ARG A 47 -3.68 -6.68 -16.50
C ARG A 47 -2.24 -6.32 -16.88
N SER A 48 -2.03 -5.78 -18.07
CA SER A 48 -0.70 -5.55 -18.63
C SER A 48 -0.27 -4.10 -18.52
N SER A 49 -1.26 -3.20 -18.42
CA SER A 49 -1.06 -1.76 -18.31
C SER A 49 -1.59 -1.22 -16.97
N PRO A 50 -0.96 -0.20 -16.35
CA PRO A 50 -1.50 0.50 -15.20
C PRO A 50 -2.82 1.23 -15.53
N PHE A 51 -3.02 1.58 -16.80
CA PHE A 51 -4.24 2.21 -17.28
C PHE A 51 -5.43 1.24 -17.30
N GLU A 52 -5.17 -0.06 -17.38
CA GLU A 52 -6.19 -1.12 -17.32
C GLU A 52 -6.56 -1.52 -15.88
N GLN A 53 -6.01 -0.85 -14.86
CA GLN A 53 -6.41 -1.06 -13.47
C GLN A 53 -7.79 -0.43 -13.18
N PRO A 54 -8.61 -1.06 -12.32
CA PRO A 54 -9.92 -0.52 -11.98
C PRO A 54 -9.78 0.77 -11.16
N ALA A 55 -10.69 1.71 -11.39
CA ALA A 55 -10.82 2.89 -10.55
C ALA A 55 -11.25 2.51 -9.12
N TYR A 56 -10.88 3.32 -8.13
CA TYR A 56 -11.26 3.11 -6.73
C TYR A 56 -12.78 3.16 -6.51
N GLU A 57 -13.48 3.99 -7.28
CA GLU A 57 -14.95 4.03 -7.27
C GLU A 57 -15.55 2.69 -7.71
N LEU A 58 -15.04 2.11 -8.81
CA LEU A 58 -15.50 0.80 -9.31
C LEU A 58 -15.26 -0.31 -8.29
N LEU A 59 -14.12 -0.30 -7.60
CA LEU A 59 -13.82 -1.25 -6.52
C LEU A 59 -14.86 -1.14 -5.40
N GLY A 60 -15.19 0.08 -4.96
CA GLY A 60 -16.20 0.32 -3.94
C GLY A 60 -17.61 -0.12 -4.35
N GLN A 61 -18.03 0.26 -5.56
CA GLN A 61 -19.34 -0.12 -6.11
C GLN A 61 -19.47 -1.64 -6.27
N THR A 62 -18.43 -2.30 -6.76
CA THR A 62 -18.41 -3.76 -6.93
C THR A 62 -18.48 -4.46 -5.58
N ALA A 63 -17.81 -3.95 -4.54
CA ALA A 63 -17.92 -4.51 -3.20
C ALA A 63 -19.36 -4.44 -2.66
N ILE A 64 -20.02 -3.28 -2.78
CA ILE A 64 -21.42 -3.11 -2.35
C ILE A 64 -22.35 -4.04 -3.15
N ALA A 65 -22.24 -4.03 -4.49
CA ALA A 65 -23.08 -4.87 -5.35
C ALA A 65 -22.89 -6.36 -5.08
N TRP A 66 -21.66 -6.80 -4.79
CA TRP A 66 -21.38 -8.18 -4.41
C TRP A 66 -22.04 -8.56 -3.07
N LEU A 67 -21.98 -7.67 -2.08
CA LEU A 67 -22.65 -7.86 -0.79
C LEU A 67 -24.18 -7.88 -0.93
N ASP A 68 -24.74 -6.98 -1.74
CA ASP A 68 -26.18 -6.94 -2.01
C ASP A 68 -26.64 -8.26 -2.62
N GLN A 69 -25.88 -8.80 -3.58
CA GLN A 69 -26.23 -10.04 -4.26
C GLN A 69 -26.17 -11.26 -3.32
N ILE A 70 -25.16 -11.38 -2.45
CA ILE A 70 -25.13 -12.50 -1.49
C ILE A 70 -26.24 -12.40 -0.44
N GLN A 71 -26.65 -11.18 -0.06
CA GLN A 71 -27.77 -10.98 0.85
C GLN A 71 -29.10 -11.33 0.18
N ALA A 72 -29.29 -10.92 -1.08
CA ALA A 72 -30.46 -11.32 -1.86
C ALA A 72 -30.58 -12.85 -2.00
N CYS A 73 -29.44 -13.55 -2.05
CA CYS A 73 -29.40 -15.02 -2.11
C CYS A 73 -29.36 -15.71 -0.74
N GLY A 74 -29.47 -14.97 0.36
CA GLY A 74 -29.74 -15.56 1.68
C GLY A 74 -28.66 -15.48 2.74
N LEU A 75 -27.44 -15.03 2.42
CA LEU A 75 -26.40 -14.83 3.44
C LEU A 75 -26.69 -13.54 4.21
N LEU A 76 -26.79 -13.60 5.53
CA LEU A 76 -27.01 -12.41 6.35
C LEU A 76 -25.67 -11.83 6.78
N VAL A 77 -25.27 -10.68 6.21
CA VAL A 77 -24.05 -9.97 6.62
C VAL A 77 -24.26 -9.36 8.00
N THR A 78 -23.45 -9.78 8.98
CA THR A 78 -23.54 -9.32 10.38
C THR A 78 -22.34 -8.52 10.85
N ALA A 79 -21.17 -8.67 10.20
CA ALA A 79 -19.98 -7.89 10.47
C ALA A 79 -19.01 -7.93 9.28
N ILE A 80 -18.24 -6.86 9.09
CA ILE A 80 -17.14 -6.76 8.13
C ILE A 80 -15.93 -6.19 8.87
N PHE A 81 -14.89 -7.00 9.08
CA PHE A 81 -13.71 -6.59 9.85
C PHE A 81 -12.51 -6.33 8.95
N PHE A 82 -11.80 -5.24 9.23
CA PHE A 82 -10.54 -4.88 8.57
C PHE A 82 -9.42 -4.76 9.59
N ASP A 83 -8.23 -5.21 9.21
CA ASP A 83 -7.03 -5.07 10.04
C ASP A 83 -6.84 -3.61 10.47
N GLY A 84 -6.59 -3.39 11.76
CA GLY A 84 -6.16 -2.09 12.27
C GLY A 84 -4.87 -2.16 13.07
N PHE A 85 -4.47 -3.34 13.54
CA PHE A 85 -3.18 -3.57 14.21
C PHE A 85 -2.62 -4.94 13.83
N LEU A 86 -1.37 -4.97 13.36
CA LEU A 86 -0.70 -6.22 12.99
C LEU A 86 0.34 -6.62 14.05
N PRO A 87 0.35 -7.89 14.50
CA PRO A 87 1.28 -8.40 15.51
C PRO A 87 2.74 -8.14 15.18
N LYS A 88 3.58 -7.95 16.19
CA LYS A 88 5.03 -7.75 15.99
C LYS A 88 5.69 -8.98 15.37
N SER A 89 5.24 -10.18 15.73
CA SER A 89 5.74 -11.46 15.20
C SER A 89 5.66 -11.53 13.67
N LYS A 90 4.65 -10.89 13.05
CA LYS A 90 4.44 -10.83 11.59
C LYS A 90 5.26 -9.76 10.87
N GLN A 91 6.20 -9.10 11.56
CA GLN A 91 7.12 -8.14 10.93
C GLN A 91 7.92 -8.74 9.75
N PRO A 92 8.52 -9.94 9.85
CA PRO A 92 9.28 -10.52 8.75
C PRO A 92 8.42 -10.72 7.49
N GLU A 93 7.18 -11.16 7.65
CA GLU A 93 6.22 -11.35 6.55
C GLU A 93 5.89 -10.03 5.87
N ARG A 94 5.70 -8.94 6.64
CA ARG A 94 5.46 -7.59 6.07
C ARG A 94 6.64 -7.13 5.22
N VAL A 95 7.87 -7.28 5.73
CA VAL A 95 9.08 -6.95 4.97
C VAL A 95 9.20 -7.79 3.71
N GLN A 96 8.93 -9.10 3.79
CA GLN A 96 8.93 -10.00 2.63
C GLN A 96 7.89 -9.59 1.58
N ARG A 97 6.67 -9.21 2.00
CA ARG A 97 5.63 -8.71 1.08
C ARG A 97 6.09 -7.42 0.38
N VAL A 98 6.64 -6.45 1.10
CA VAL A 98 7.17 -5.21 0.51
C VAL A 98 8.32 -5.49 -0.47
N MET A 99 9.23 -6.40 -0.11
CA MET A 99 10.32 -6.85 -0.97
C MET A 99 9.82 -7.55 -2.25
N LYS A 100 8.79 -8.39 -2.14
CA LYS A 100 8.16 -9.03 -3.30
C LYS A 100 7.60 -7.99 -4.25
N VAL A 101 6.77 -7.07 -3.77
CA VAL A 101 6.14 -6.06 -4.64
C VAL A 101 7.18 -5.10 -5.24
N SER A 102 8.27 -4.79 -4.50
CA SER A 102 9.39 -3.99 -5.00
C SER A 102 10.14 -4.71 -6.14
N ARG A 103 10.36 -6.02 -6.03
CA ARG A 103 10.93 -6.83 -7.12
C ARG A 103 10.01 -6.89 -8.33
N ASP A 104 8.71 -7.06 -8.11
CA ASP A 104 7.71 -7.10 -9.19
C ASP A 104 7.69 -5.78 -9.97
N LEU A 105 7.74 -4.63 -9.29
CA LEU A 105 7.87 -3.33 -9.93
C LEU A 105 9.18 -3.19 -10.73
N CYS A 106 10.31 -3.61 -10.16
CA CYS A 106 11.59 -3.57 -10.86
C CYS A 106 11.57 -4.44 -12.13
N ASN A 107 10.96 -5.63 -12.06
CA ASN A 107 10.78 -6.51 -13.21
C ASN A 107 9.84 -5.91 -14.25
N TYR A 108 8.76 -5.28 -13.81
CA TYR A 108 7.82 -4.57 -14.68
C TYR A 108 8.51 -3.39 -15.40
N HIS A 109 9.27 -2.57 -14.69
CA HIS A 109 10.07 -1.49 -15.29
C HIS A 109 11.10 -2.02 -16.30
N LYS A 110 11.82 -3.11 -15.98
CA LYS A 110 12.75 -3.76 -16.92
C LYS A 110 12.06 -4.28 -18.18
N ALA A 111 10.81 -4.73 -18.06
CA ALA A 111 10.04 -5.19 -19.20
C ALA A 111 9.57 -4.04 -20.11
N PHE A 112 9.47 -2.82 -19.57
CA PHE A 112 8.91 -1.65 -20.24
C PHE A 112 9.80 -0.41 -20.01
N LEU A 113 11.04 -0.43 -20.49
CA LEU A 113 12.06 0.58 -20.12
C LEU A 113 11.72 2.02 -20.55
N THR A 114 11.06 2.19 -21.70
CA THR A 114 10.76 3.52 -22.25
C THR A 114 9.38 3.98 -21.77
N ASN A 115 8.33 3.30 -22.21
CA ASN A 115 6.95 3.61 -21.88
C ASN A 115 6.23 2.35 -21.41
N VAL A 116 5.21 2.53 -20.56
CA VAL A 116 4.30 1.43 -20.20
C VAL A 116 3.31 1.14 -21.33
N PRO A 117 2.73 -0.08 -21.38
CA PRO A 117 1.72 -0.40 -22.38
C PRO A 117 0.53 0.57 -22.32
N GLN A 118 0.05 0.98 -23.49
CA GLN A 118 -1.17 1.79 -23.62
C GLN A 118 -2.41 0.93 -23.32
N GLU A 119 -3.50 1.58 -22.92
CA GLU A 119 -4.81 0.93 -22.85
C GLU A 119 -5.25 0.53 -24.27
N ARG A 120 -5.85 -0.66 -24.44
CA ARG A 120 -6.29 -1.11 -25.75
C ARG A 120 -7.50 -0.28 -26.23
N PRO A 121 -7.53 0.16 -27.51
CA PRO A 121 -8.60 1.01 -28.05
C PRO A 121 -10.02 0.48 -27.83
N HIS A 122 -10.20 -0.84 -27.85
CA HIS A 122 -11.52 -1.48 -27.69
C HIS A 122 -12.14 -1.36 -26.28
N VAL A 123 -11.40 -0.86 -25.28
CA VAL A 123 -11.92 -0.60 -23.93
C VAL A 123 -12.28 0.88 -23.73
N ALA A 124 -11.73 1.78 -24.54
CA ALA A 124 -11.82 3.23 -24.35
C ALA A 124 -13.12 3.86 -24.88
N GLU A 125 -13.81 3.24 -25.86
CA GLU A 125 -14.94 3.84 -26.57
C GLU A 125 -16.34 3.37 -26.13
N THR A 126 -16.42 2.34 -25.28
CA THR A 126 -17.69 1.81 -24.74
C THR A 126 -17.65 1.81 -23.23
N ALA A 127 -18.76 2.18 -22.57
CA ALA A 127 -18.91 2.04 -21.12
C ALA A 127 -18.40 0.65 -20.69
N PRO A 128 -17.55 0.55 -19.66
CA PRO A 128 -16.99 -0.72 -19.26
C PRO A 128 -18.15 -1.69 -18.99
N PRO A 129 -18.11 -2.91 -19.56
CA PRO A 129 -19.19 -3.87 -19.36
C PRO A 129 -19.35 -4.14 -17.85
N PRO A 130 -20.57 -4.41 -17.38
CA PRO A 130 -20.81 -4.69 -15.97
C PRO A 130 -19.86 -5.79 -15.48
N VAL A 131 -19.38 -5.61 -14.25
CA VAL A 131 -18.52 -6.59 -13.59
C VAL A 131 -19.35 -7.83 -13.32
N ASP A 132 -18.86 -8.97 -13.78
CA ASP A 132 -19.43 -10.26 -13.45
C ASP A 132 -19.07 -10.62 -12.01
N LEU A 133 -20.07 -10.61 -11.12
CA LEU A 133 -19.90 -10.76 -9.68
C LEU A 133 -19.66 -12.22 -9.26
N PHE A 134 -20.14 -13.19 -10.05
CA PHE A 134 -20.08 -14.63 -9.77
C PHE A 134 -19.69 -15.41 -11.02
N PRO A 135 -18.44 -15.26 -11.47
CA PRO A 135 -18.02 -15.86 -12.71
C PRO A 135 -17.84 -17.39 -12.64
N THR A 136 -18.25 -18.09 -13.69
CA THR A 136 -18.19 -19.57 -13.80
C THR A 136 -16.79 -20.18 -14.04
N ALA A 137 -15.79 -19.36 -14.33
CA ALA A 137 -14.39 -19.78 -14.49
C ALA A 137 -13.48 -18.65 -14.05
N TRP A 138 -12.21 -18.83 -13.73
CA TRP A 138 -11.28 -17.70 -13.51
C TRP A 138 -10.35 -17.57 -14.72
N GLY A 139 -10.17 -16.35 -15.24
CA GLY A 139 -9.32 -16.09 -16.39
C GLY A 139 -7.84 -16.42 -16.12
N GLY A 140 -7.11 -16.79 -17.16
CA GLY A 140 -5.67 -17.09 -17.07
C GLY A 140 -4.82 -15.90 -16.63
N GLU A 141 -3.67 -16.17 -16.02
CA GLU A 141 -2.75 -15.13 -15.58
C GLU A 141 -1.85 -14.61 -16.72
N ALA A 142 -1.83 -13.29 -16.90
CA ALA A 142 -0.77 -12.64 -17.68
C ALA A 142 0.58 -12.69 -16.93
N SER A 143 1.69 -12.87 -17.66
CA SER A 143 3.02 -13.07 -17.07
C SER A 143 3.69 -11.79 -16.53
N LYS A 144 3.21 -10.60 -16.91
CA LYS A 144 3.79 -9.31 -16.52
C LYS A 144 2.68 -8.30 -16.20
N LYS A 145 2.38 -8.12 -14.91
CA LYS A 145 1.33 -7.24 -14.42
C LYS A 145 1.93 -6.09 -13.62
N PRO A 146 1.37 -4.86 -13.68
CA PRO A 146 1.73 -3.83 -12.72
C PRO A 146 1.31 -4.26 -11.31
N PRO A 147 1.99 -3.77 -10.26
CA PRO A 147 1.58 -3.95 -8.87
C PRO A 147 0.10 -3.57 -8.65
N PRO A 148 -0.62 -4.18 -7.69
CA PRO A 148 -1.99 -3.82 -7.37
C PRO A 148 -2.18 -2.32 -7.06
N PRO A 149 -3.38 -1.75 -7.26
CA PRO A 149 -3.65 -0.35 -6.92
C PRO A 149 -3.31 -0.03 -5.46
N PRO A 150 -2.56 1.05 -5.16
CA PRO A 150 -2.03 1.33 -3.83
C PRO A 150 -3.09 1.44 -2.74
N PHE A 151 -4.25 1.99 -3.07
CA PHE A 151 -5.30 2.32 -2.10
C PHE A 151 -6.49 1.36 -2.18
N LEU A 152 -6.28 0.11 -2.64
CA LEU A 152 -7.32 -0.92 -2.77
C LEU A 152 -8.19 -1.06 -1.50
N VAL A 153 -7.58 -1.46 -0.39
CA VAL A 153 -8.31 -1.74 0.86
C VAL A 153 -8.98 -0.47 1.40
N PRO A 154 -8.29 0.68 1.52
CA PRO A 154 -8.92 1.92 1.97
C PRO A 154 -10.09 2.40 1.08
N ALA A 155 -10.02 2.20 -0.24
CA ALA A 155 -11.10 2.57 -1.15
C ALA A 155 -12.37 1.74 -0.91
N VAL A 156 -12.21 0.44 -0.65
CA VAL A 156 -13.33 -0.45 -0.30
C VAL A 156 -13.94 -0.03 1.04
N ILE A 157 -13.11 0.24 2.05
CA ILE A 157 -13.57 0.72 3.36
C ILE A 157 -14.37 2.03 3.21
N ASP A 158 -13.85 3.02 2.47
CA ASP A 158 -14.51 4.31 2.24
C ASP A 158 -15.87 4.15 1.54
N ALA A 159 -16.03 3.16 0.66
CA ALA A 159 -17.30 2.88 0.01
C ALA A 159 -18.30 2.19 0.96
N LEU A 160 -17.85 1.16 1.69
CA LEU A 160 -18.69 0.44 2.65
C LEU A 160 -19.19 1.37 3.76
N ARG A 161 -18.34 2.24 4.31
CA ARG A 161 -18.71 3.23 5.33
C ARG A 161 -19.74 4.26 4.85
N ARG A 162 -19.79 4.54 3.54
CA ARG A 162 -20.81 5.43 2.94
C ARG A 162 -22.13 4.72 2.64
N SER A 163 -22.14 3.39 2.60
CA SER A 163 -23.39 2.63 2.48
C SER A 163 -24.17 2.70 3.79
N SER A 164 -25.46 3.05 3.71
CA SER A 164 -26.36 3.04 4.86
C SER A 164 -26.54 1.63 5.46
N GLN A 165 -26.36 0.60 4.64
CA GLN A 165 -26.54 -0.81 5.05
C GLN A 165 -25.26 -1.40 5.63
N TYR A 166 -24.12 -1.18 4.98
CA TYR A 166 -22.85 -1.81 5.38
C TYR A 166 -21.97 -0.95 6.26
N GLY A 167 -22.21 0.36 6.31
CA GLY A 167 -21.43 1.29 7.13
C GLY A 167 -21.43 0.91 8.61
N PRO A 168 -22.60 0.68 9.24
CA PRO A 168 -22.67 0.25 10.64
C PRO A 168 -22.02 -1.11 10.93
N LEU A 169 -21.83 -1.95 9.91
CA LEU A 169 -21.27 -3.29 10.02
C LEU A 169 -19.75 -3.33 9.77
N THR A 170 -19.18 -2.24 9.24
CA THR A 170 -17.78 -2.17 8.82
C THR A 170 -16.91 -1.60 9.93
N LYS A 171 -15.94 -2.38 10.41
CA LYS A 171 -15.05 -1.97 11.50
C LYS A 171 -13.58 -2.19 11.14
N VAL A 172 -12.74 -1.18 11.40
CA VAL A 172 -11.28 -1.35 11.45
C VAL A 172 -10.91 -1.65 12.90
N VAL A 173 -10.47 -2.88 13.15
CA VAL A 173 -10.35 -3.45 14.49
C VAL A 173 -8.96 -3.26 15.11
N PRO A 174 -8.81 -3.26 16.44
CA PRO A 174 -7.51 -3.15 17.12
C PRO A 174 -6.64 -4.42 17.01
N GLY A 175 -6.77 -5.19 15.93
CA GLY A 175 -6.00 -6.41 15.68
C GLY A 175 -6.10 -6.82 14.21
N GLU A 176 -5.88 -8.10 13.95
CA GLU A 176 -6.11 -8.72 12.65
C GLU A 176 -7.59 -9.10 12.47
N ALA A 177 -8.12 -8.93 11.26
CA ALA A 177 -9.52 -9.18 10.97
C ALA A 177 -9.94 -10.65 11.19
N ASP A 178 -9.02 -11.60 10.96
CA ASP A 178 -9.24 -13.04 11.13
C ASP A 178 -9.67 -13.41 12.57
N GLY A 179 -8.96 -12.91 13.58
CA GLY A 179 -9.26 -13.12 14.98
C GLY A 179 -10.64 -12.57 15.37
N PHE A 180 -11.00 -11.39 14.85
CA PHE A 180 -12.30 -10.75 15.11
C PHE A 180 -13.44 -11.47 14.39
N CYS A 181 -13.24 -11.92 13.15
CA CYS A 181 -14.19 -12.76 12.43
C CYS A 181 -14.46 -14.06 13.21
N ALA A 182 -13.41 -14.74 13.65
CA ALA A 182 -13.51 -15.97 14.42
C ALA A 182 -14.19 -15.76 15.78
N HIS A 183 -13.88 -14.68 16.47
CA HIS A 183 -14.52 -14.31 17.73
C HIS A 183 -16.01 -14.05 17.54
N HIS A 184 -16.37 -13.27 16.52
CA HIS A 184 -17.77 -12.94 16.21
C HIS A 184 -18.59 -14.19 15.93
N VAL A 185 -18.10 -15.10 15.08
CA VAL A 185 -18.81 -16.36 14.74
C VAL A 185 -18.89 -17.29 15.95
N ARG A 186 -17.87 -17.33 16.80
CA ARG A 186 -17.91 -18.13 18.03
C ARG A 186 -19.00 -17.68 19.01
N LEU A 187 -19.28 -16.38 19.07
CA LEU A 187 -20.31 -15.82 19.95
C LEU A 187 -21.72 -15.92 19.35
N HIS A 188 -21.85 -15.68 18.04
CA HIS A 188 -23.16 -15.49 17.39
C HIS A 188 -23.57 -16.68 16.49
N GLY A 189 -22.68 -17.65 16.30
CA GLY A 189 -22.82 -18.71 15.30
C GLY A 189 -22.62 -18.20 13.88
N GLY A 190 -22.83 -19.09 12.90
CA GLY A 190 -22.76 -18.77 11.48
C GLY A 190 -21.42 -19.14 10.82
N ALA A 191 -21.00 -18.33 9.85
CA ALA A 191 -19.81 -18.62 9.05
C ALA A 191 -18.89 -17.39 8.87
N VAL A 192 -17.60 -17.65 8.66
CA VAL A 192 -16.64 -16.63 8.21
C VAL A 192 -16.49 -16.71 6.69
N LEU A 193 -16.58 -15.56 6.01
CA LEU A 193 -16.29 -15.42 4.59
C LEU A 193 -14.88 -14.86 4.38
N THR A 194 -14.02 -15.60 3.68
CA THR A 194 -12.59 -15.24 3.53
C THR A 194 -11.94 -15.80 2.24
N SER A 195 -10.68 -15.48 2.01
CA SER A 195 -9.76 -16.18 1.10
C SER A 195 -8.47 -16.63 1.79
N ASP A 196 -8.41 -16.54 3.12
CA ASP A 196 -7.29 -16.96 3.95
C ASP A 196 -7.59 -18.31 4.61
N SER A 197 -6.72 -19.30 4.39
CA SER A 197 -6.89 -20.63 4.96
C SER A 197 -6.55 -20.68 6.44
N ASP A 198 -5.91 -19.65 7.01
CA ASP A 198 -5.60 -19.59 8.44
C ASP A 198 -6.88 -19.66 9.29
N LEU A 199 -7.99 -19.10 8.80
CA LEU A 199 -9.29 -19.15 9.48
C LEU A 199 -9.83 -20.56 9.72
N LEU A 200 -9.35 -21.59 9.01
CA LEU A 200 -9.72 -22.98 9.23
C LEU A 200 -9.18 -23.54 10.56
N VAL A 201 -8.12 -22.94 11.12
CA VAL A 201 -7.54 -23.35 12.40
C VAL A 201 -7.98 -22.47 13.57
N HIS A 202 -8.76 -21.41 13.31
CA HIS A 202 -9.38 -20.62 14.37
C HIS A 202 -10.53 -21.39 15.02
N GLN A 203 -10.74 -21.13 16.31
CA GLN A 203 -11.90 -21.63 17.04
C GLN A 203 -13.15 -20.83 16.66
N LEU A 204 -14.05 -21.46 15.92
CA LEU A 204 -15.31 -20.86 15.46
C LEU A 204 -16.54 -21.30 16.28
N GLY A 205 -16.34 -22.16 17.27
CA GLY A 205 -17.43 -22.84 17.99
C GLY A 205 -17.93 -24.10 17.26
N PRO A 206 -18.83 -24.86 17.88
CA PRO A 206 -19.23 -26.19 17.41
C PRO A 206 -19.94 -26.18 16.05
N ASP A 207 -20.72 -25.12 15.78
CA ASP A 207 -21.51 -24.95 14.56
C ASP A 207 -20.88 -23.94 13.58
N GLY A 208 -19.75 -23.34 13.97
CA GLY A 208 -19.02 -22.38 13.15
C GLY A 208 -18.42 -23.02 11.90
N SER A 209 -18.40 -22.27 10.80
CA SER A 209 -17.82 -22.74 9.54
C SER A 209 -17.06 -21.65 8.80
N VAL A 210 -16.21 -22.05 7.87
CA VAL A 210 -15.54 -21.15 6.91
C VAL A 210 -16.13 -21.37 5.52
N ILE A 211 -16.39 -20.28 4.81
CA ILE A 211 -16.75 -20.28 3.39
C ILE A 211 -15.72 -19.41 2.66
N PHE A 212 -15.09 -19.96 1.62
CA PHE A 212 -14.17 -19.17 0.82
C PHE A 212 -14.92 -18.40 -0.26
N PHE A 213 -14.52 -17.15 -0.55
CA PHE A 213 -15.11 -16.35 -1.63
C PHE A 213 -15.10 -17.07 -2.99
N GLY A 214 -14.04 -17.82 -3.27
CA GLY A 214 -13.90 -18.60 -4.50
C GLY A 214 -14.76 -19.88 -4.56
N ASP A 215 -15.42 -20.26 -3.47
CA ASP A 215 -16.27 -21.46 -3.39
C ASP A 215 -17.77 -21.11 -3.34
N ILE A 216 -18.13 -19.85 -3.62
CA ILE A 216 -19.51 -19.37 -3.71
C ILE A 216 -19.93 -19.35 -5.17
N ASP A 217 -21.00 -20.08 -5.48
CA ASP A 217 -21.66 -20.07 -6.78
C ASP A 217 -23.08 -19.51 -6.60
N VAL A 218 -23.46 -18.53 -7.42
CA VAL A 218 -24.80 -17.95 -7.41
C VAL A 218 -25.47 -18.21 -8.75
N ASP A 219 -26.61 -18.88 -8.71
CA ASP A 219 -27.54 -18.93 -9.84
C ASP A 219 -28.38 -17.65 -9.81
N SER A 220 -28.09 -16.75 -10.76
CA SER A 220 -28.78 -15.47 -10.89
C SER A 220 -30.24 -15.60 -11.33
N GLU A 221 -30.63 -16.70 -12.00
CA GLU A 221 -32.02 -16.90 -12.43
C GLU A 221 -32.90 -17.37 -11.27
N SER A 222 -32.39 -18.28 -10.45
CA SER A 222 -33.12 -18.82 -9.31
C SER A 222 -32.84 -18.11 -7.98
N VAL A 223 -31.89 -17.16 -7.94
CA VAL A 223 -31.40 -16.49 -6.72
C VAL A 223 -30.97 -17.52 -5.67
N VAL A 224 -30.35 -18.62 -6.13
CA VAL A 224 -29.88 -19.70 -5.26
C VAL A 224 -28.38 -19.57 -5.12
N LEU A 225 -27.92 -19.47 -3.87
CA LEU A 225 -26.50 -19.51 -3.54
C LEU A 225 -26.13 -20.92 -3.10
N THR A 226 -25.10 -21.48 -3.70
CA THR A 226 -24.43 -22.68 -3.21
C THR A 226 -23.03 -22.34 -2.75
N ALA A 227 -22.60 -22.94 -1.65
CA ALA A 227 -21.28 -22.71 -1.09
C ALA A 227 -20.68 -24.01 -0.55
N LEU A 228 -19.36 -24.09 -0.59
CA LEU A 228 -18.61 -25.11 0.12
C LEU A 228 -18.35 -24.64 1.56
N GLN A 229 -18.91 -25.35 2.54
CA GLN A 229 -18.78 -25.03 3.96
C GLN A 229 -17.79 -25.96 4.63
N TYR A 230 -16.78 -25.36 5.25
CA TYR A 230 -15.76 -26.05 6.04
C TYR A 230 -16.16 -25.96 7.52
N ARG A 231 -16.93 -26.92 7.99
CA ARG A 231 -17.31 -27.01 9.41
C ARG A 231 -16.25 -27.78 10.19
N THR A 232 -15.57 -27.09 11.09
CA THR A 232 -14.42 -27.61 11.86
C THR A 232 -14.75 -28.93 12.57
N SER A 233 -15.93 -28.98 13.20
CA SER A 233 -16.39 -30.15 13.97
C SER A 233 -16.64 -31.38 13.09
N ASP A 234 -17.17 -31.20 11.88
CA ASP A 234 -17.42 -32.30 10.94
C ASP A 234 -16.11 -32.80 10.33
N ILE A 235 -15.21 -31.89 9.96
CA ILE A 235 -13.89 -32.23 9.43
C ILE A 235 -13.08 -33.02 10.47
N CYS A 236 -13.03 -32.57 11.74
CA CYS A 236 -12.33 -33.29 12.81
C CYS A 236 -12.89 -34.71 13.01
N LYS A 237 -14.22 -34.88 12.97
CA LYS A 237 -14.87 -36.19 13.07
C LYS A 237 -14.47 -37.10 11.90
N SER A 238 -14.56 -36.61 10.67
CA SER A 238 -14.21 -37.38 9.48
C SER A 238 -12.73 -37.78 9.45
N LEU A 239 -11.85 -36.92 9.95
CA LEU A 239 -10.41 -37.18 10.04
C LEU A 239 -9.99 -38.00 11.26
N ALA A 240 -10.92 -38.30 12.18
CA ALA A 240 -10.64 -38.96 13.45
C ALA A 240 -9.47 -38.29 14.21
N ILE A 241 -9.56 -36.96 14.37
CA ILE A 241 -8.64 -36.13 15.16
C ILE A 241 -9.41 -35.40 16.27
N LYS A 242 -8.69 -34.79 17.21
CA LYS A 242 -9.29 -34.09 18.35
C LYS A 242 -10.18 -32.94 17.88
N PRO A 243 -11.38 -32.75 18.46
CA PRO A 243 -12.31 -31.70 18.03
C PRO A 243 -11.80 -30.29 18.34
N ASP A 244 -11.11 -30.12 19.47
CA ASP A 244 -10.72 -28.78 19.95
C ASP A 244 -9.45 -28.28 19.25
N ASP A 245 -8.37 -29.08 19.21
CA ASP A 245 -7.06 -28.66 18.72
C ASP A 245 -6.55 -29.49 17.53
N GLY A 246 -7.34 -30.44 17.01
CA GLY A 246 -6.90 -31.37 15.97
C GLY A 246 -6.47 -30.68 14.68
N LEU A 247 -7.23 -29.69 14.20
CA LEU A 247 -6.85 -28.94 12.98
C LEU A 247 -5.63 -28.05 13.20
N LEU A 248 -5.47 -27.46 14.39
CA LEU A 248 -4.27 -26.71 14.76
C LEU A 248 -3.04 -27.64 14.74
N ASN A 249 -3.15 -28.82 15.35
CA ASN A 249 -2.08 -29.82 15.38
C ASN A 249 -1.73 -30.30 13.98
N LEU A 250 -2.74 -30.59 13.15
CA LEU A 250 -2.54 -31.01 11.76
C LEU A 250 -1.86 -29.92 10.93
N ALA A 251 -2.27 -28.65 11.09
CA ALA A 251 -1.63 -27.53 10.42
C ALA A 251 -0.18 -27.37 10.83
N PHE A 252 0.13 -27.52 12.13
CA PHE A 252 1.50 -27.46 12.62
C PHE A 252 2.39 -28.54 11.96
N GLU A 253 1.91 -29.78 11.86
CA GLU A 253 2.66 -30.86 11.18
C GLU A 253 2.97 -30.53 9.71
N LEU A 254 2.01 -29.93 9.00
CA LEU A 254 2.17 -29.53 7.59
C LEU A 254 3.10 -28.32 7.42
N ILE A 255 3.14 -27.41 8.39
CA ILE A 255 4.10 -26.28 8.39
C ILE A 255 5.52 -26.80 8.62
N MET A 256 5.69 -27.72 9.56
CA MET A 256 7.01 -28.27 9.90
C MET A 256 7.59 -29.13 8.78
N ASP A 257 6.74 -29.73 7.95
CA ASP A 257 7.17 -30.57 6.82
C ASP A 257 6.18 -30.46 5.64
N PRO A 258 6.32 -29.43 4.78
CA PRO A 258 5.35 -29.16 3.69
C PRO A 258 5.30 -30.23 2.59
N HIS A 259 6.18 -31.23 2.63
CA HIS A 259 6.32 -32.26 1.59
C HIS A 259 5.62 -33.57 1.94
N ILE A 260 5.07 -33.71 3.15
CA ILE A 260 4.36 -34.93 3.55
C ILE A 260 2.94 -34.99 2.98
N SER A 261 2.46 -36.21 2.79
CA SER A 261 1.05 -36.46 2.46
C SER A 261 0.12 -36.19 3.65
N LEU A 262 -1.16 -36.00 3.38
CA LEU A 262 -2.19 -35.82 4.42
C LEU A 262 -2.22 -37.01 5.41
N ASP A 263 -2.11 -38.24 4.93
CA ASP A 263 -2.14 -39.43 5.78
C ASP A 263 -0.95 -39.47 6.76
N GLN A 264 0.24 -39.10 6.27
CA GLN A 264 1.43 -38.98 7.11
C GLN A 264 1.28 -37.85 8.14
N ALA A 265 0.72 -36.71 7.74
CA ALA A 265 0.46 -35.59 8.66
C ALA A 265 -0.56 -35.99 9.74
N LEU A 266 -1.63 -36.72 9.38
CA LEU A 266 -2.62 -37.23 10.31
C LEU A 266 -2.04 -38.26 11.29
N GLU A 267 -1.16 -39.15 10.82
CA GLU A 267 -0.46 -40.09 11.68
C GLU A 267 0.41 -39.36 12.71
N ARG A 268 1.18 -38.36 12.27
CA ARG A 268 2.01 -37.52 13.16
C ARG A 268 1.17 -36.72 14.14
N CYS A 269 0.07 -36.12 13.67
CA CYS A 269 -0.88 -35.36 14.48
C CYS A 269 -1.50 -36.21 15.61
N ARG A 270 -1.96 -37.43 15.30
CA ARG A 270 -2.52 -38.34 16.32
C ARG A 270 -1.48 -38.81 17.35
N LYS A 271 -0.22 -38.89 16.95
CA LYS A 271 0.92 -39.22 17.82
C LYS A 271 1.55 -38.00 18.49
N GLU A 272 1.06 -36.79 18.21
CA GLU A 272 1.62 -35.52 18.68
C GLU A 272 3.13 -35.39 18.40
N THR A 273 3.59 -35.91 17.25
CA THR A 273 5.03 -36.06 16.95
C THR A 273 5.73 -34.71 16.84
N GLY A 274 5.14 -33.76 16.12
CA GLY A 274 5.66 -32.41 15.97
C GLY A 274 5.69 -31.66 17.30
N ILE A 275 4.64 -31.79 18.11
CA ILE A 275 4.55 -31.15 19.44
C ILE A 275 5.65 -31.67 20.36
N ALA A 276 5.87 -32.99 20.39
CA ALA A 276 6.91 -33.61 21.21
C ALA A 276 8.33 -33.20 20.75
N LYS A 277 8.54 -33.04 19.43
CA LYS A 277 9.84 -32.69 18.86
C LYS A 277 10.14 -31.20 18.92
N PHE A 278 9.13 -30.35 18.80
CA PHE A 278 9.23 -28.89 18.69
C PHE A 278 8.24 -28.16 19.60
N PRO A 279 8.30 -28.37 20.93
CA PRO A 279 7.30 -27.84 21.86
C PRO A 279 7.28 -26.31 21.91
N TYR A 280 8.44 -25.67 21.74
CA TYR A 280 8.55 -24.21 21.71
C TYR A 280 7.88 -23.62 20.46
N ASP A 281 8.22 -24.14 19.28
CA ASP A 281 7.66 -23.68 18.00
C ASP A 281 6.14 -23.89 17.95
N TYR A 282 5.67 -25.02 18.47
CA TYR A 282 4.23 -25.28 18.62
C TYR A 282 3.56 -24.25 19.54
N SER A 283 4.19 -23.93 20.68
CA SER A 283 3.65 -22.94 21.62
C SER A 283 3.55 -21.53 21.01
N GLU A 284 4.52 -21.12 20.20
CA GLU A 284 4.48 -19.84 19.49
C GLU A 284 3.42 -19.86 18.37
N PHE A 285 3.31 -20.98 17.65
CA PHE A 285 2.30 -21.18 16.60
C PHE A 285 0.88 -21.05 17.15
N ILE A 286 0.52 -21.76 18.23
CA ILE A 286 -0.86 -21.75 18.75
C ILE A 286 -1.24 -20.41 19.40
N LYS A 287 -0.27 -19.66 19.93
CA LYS A 287 -0.52 -18.34 20.54
C LYS A 287 -1.17 -17.38 19.53
N GLN A 288 -0.79 -17.47 18.26
CA GLN A 288 -1.37 -16.64 17.20
C GLN A 288 -2.89 -16.79 17.07
N TYR A 289 -3.42 -18.00 17.30
CA TYR A 289 -4.83 -18.33 17.08
C TYR A 289 -5.67 -18.31 18.36
N LEU A 290 -5.07 -18.65 19.50
CA LEU A 290 -5.77 -18.73 20.78
C LEU A 290 -5.78 -17.40 21.54
N THR A 291 -4.69 -16.64 21.43
CA THR A 291 -4.51 -15.35 22.11
C THR A 291 -3.93 -14.35 21.11
N PRO A 292 -4.70 -14.00 20.06
CA PRO A 292 -4.21 -13.08 19.03
C PRO A 292 -3.79 -11.75 19.68
N GLU A 293 -2.71 -11.16 19.17
CA GLU A 293 -2.22 -9.86 19.66
C GLU A 293 -3.25 -8.78 19.28
N VAL A 294 -3.92 -8.23 20.29
CA VAL A 294 -4.86 -7.12 20.15
C VAL A 294 -4.32 -5.94 20.93
N ALA A 295 -4.50 -4.76 20.36
CA ALA A 295 -4.25 -3.47 20.98
C ALA A 295 -5.11 -3.31 22.26
N THR A 296 -4.48 -3.42 23.45
CA THR A 296 -5.16 -3.48 24.76
C THR A 296 -5.62 -2.11 25.26
N ASN A 297 -6.83 -1.97 25.81
CA ASN A 297 -7.51 -0.72 26.23
C ASN A 297 -8.38 -0.02 25.18
N ILE A 298 -8.59 -0.64 24.01
CA ILE A 298 -9.68 -0.29 23.11
C ILE A 298 -10.71 -1.40 23.22
N GLU A 299 -11.99 -1.05 23.38
CA GLU A 299 -13.03 -2.08 23.42
C GLU A 299 -13.01 -2.85 22.10
N VAL A 300 -13.14 -4.17 22.17
CA VAL A 300 -13.12 -5.09 21.02
C VAL A 300 -14.17 -4.69 19.96
N GLU A 301 -15.16 -3.88 20.33
CA GLU A 301 -16.25 -3.45 19.46
C GLU A 301 -16.07 -2.07 18.81
N ASP A 302 -15.03 -1.30 19.16
CA ASP A 302 -14.84 0.06 18.67
C ASP A 302 -14.29 0.10 17.23
N ASP A 303 -15.01 0.75 16.31
CA ASP A 303 -14.44 1.13 15.01
C ASP A 303 -13.49 2.30 15.18
N LEU A 304 -12.23 2.12 14.78
CA LEU A 304 -11.24 3.19 14.86
C LEU A 304 -11.54 4.33 13.89
N GLY A 305 -12.32 4.09 12.83
CA GLY A 305 -12.67 5.11 11.84
C GLY A 305 -11.50 5.52 10.94
N MET A 306 -10.38 4.78 10.99
CA MET A 306 -9.14 5.09 10.30
C MET A 306 -8.90 4.17 9.09
N ASP A 307 -7.90 4.49 8.29
CA ASP A 307 -7.27 3.59 7.34
C ASP A 307 -6.45 2.52 8.09
N PRO A 308 -6.46 1.24 7.67
CA PRO A 308 -5.68 0.16 8.29
C PRO A 308 -4.22 0.51 8.60
N ARG A 309 -3.49 1.12 7.67
CA ARG A 309 -2.06 1.42 7.84
C ARG A 309 -1.82 2.60 8.79
N ILE A 310 -2.75 3.55 8.80
CA ILE A 310 -2.68 4.74 9.67
C ILE A 310 -3.08 4.33 11.10
N SER A 311 -4.10 3.49 11.22
CA SER A 311 -4.48 2.83 12.47
C SER A 311 -3.30 2.08 13.06
N GLU A 312 -2.60 1.26 12.27
CA GLU A 312 -1.52 0.41 12.76
C GLU A 312 -0.42 1.20 13.46
N ILE A 313 0.07 2.30 12.85
CA ILE A 313 1.10 3.14 13.49
C ILE A 313 0.56 3.90 14.72
N ALA A 314 -0.69 4.38 14.68
CA ALA A 314 -1.31 5.06 15.81
C ALA A 314 -1.40 4.12 17.02
N LEU A 315 -1.85 2.90 16.78
CA LEU A 315 -1.94 1.82 17.75
C LEU A 315 -0.56 1.37 18.24
N GLN A 316 0.44 1.17 17.35
CA GLN A 316 1.81 0.87 17.77
C GLN A 316 2.35 1.90 18.78
N HIS A 317 2.01 3.18 18.62
CA HIS A 317 2.39 4.22 19.57
C HIS A 317 1.65 4.07 20.91
N VAL A 318 0.31 4.01 20.89
CA VAL A 318 -0.51 3.91 22.10
C VAL A 318 -0.17 2.66 22.93
N PHE A 319 0.02 1.48 22.30
CA PHE A 319 0.33 0.23 23.03
C PHE A 319 1.83 0.02 23.28
N GLY A 320 2.69 0.47 22.36
CA GLY A 320 4.14 0.39 22.53
C GLY A 320 4.62 1.14 23.77
N SER A 321 3.90 2.19 24.19
CA SER A 321 4.13 2.92 25.43
C SER A 321 3.69 2.14 26.68
N SER A 322 2.62 1.35 26.59
CA SER A 322 2.10 0.52 27.68
C SER A 322 2.96 -0.73 27.95
N ALA A 323 3.50 -1.36 26.91
CA ALA A 323 4.32 -2.58 27.02
C ALA A 323 5.72 -2.36 27.61
N LYS A 324 6.22 -1.11 27.66
CA LYS A 324 7.53 -0.75 28.26
C LYS A 324 7.57 -0.89 29.79
N LYS A 325 6.46 -1.26 30.44
CA LYS A 325 6.40 -1.57 31.89
C LYS A 325 6.80 -3.02 32.22
N ALA A 326 7.00 -3.90 31.24
CA ALA A 326 7.52 -5.25 31.46
C ALA A 326 9.07 -5.28 31.30
N PRO A 327 9.83 -5.89 32.24
CA PRO A 327 11.28 -5.99 32.11
C PRO A 327 11.65 -6.95 30.98
N SER A 328 12.24 -6.44 29.90
CA SER A 328 12.78 -7.29 28.82
C SER A 328 14.16 -7.86 29.21
N PRO A 329 14.41 -9.17 29.03
CA PRO A 329 15.70 -9.78 29.30
C PRO A 329 16.73 -9.42 28.21
N THR A 330 17.90 -8.98 28.66
CA THR A 330 19.23 -8.99 27.99
C THR A 330 19.29 -8.70 26.48
N LYS A 331 19.80 -7.49 26.18
CA LYS A 331 20.24 -7.07 24.84
C LYS A 331 21.45 -7.89 24.37
N THR A 332 21.23 -8.82 23.45
CA THR A 332 22.28 -9.36 22.57
C THR A 332 21.72 -9.58 21.17
N SER A 333 22.04 -8.70 20.23
CA SER A 333 22.58 -9.08 18.90
C SER A 333 22.75 -7.86 18.00
N ASN A 334 23.93 -7.75 17.39
CA ASN A 334 24.21 -6.88 16.25
C ASN A 334 23.57 -7.49 15.00
N THR A 335 22.28 -7.22 14.78
CA THR A 335 21.66 -7.42 13.47
C THR A 335 20.92 -6.15 13.07
N SER A 336 20.89 -5.86 11.77
CA SER A 336 20.18 -4.76 11.11
C SER A 336 18.65 -4.92 11.21
N ARG A 337 18.14 -5.13 12.42
CA ARG A 337 16.73 -5.13 12.78
C ARG A 337 16.41 -3.79 13.44
N PRO A 338 15.19 -3.24 13.27
CA PRO A 338 14.76 -2.10 14.05
C PRO A 338 14.98 -2.40 15.54
N GLN A 339 15.53 -1.45 16.29
CA GLN A 339 15.69 -1.64 17.73
C GLN A 339 14.31 -1.83 18.37
N ASP A 340 14.23 -2.67 19.41
CA ASP A 340 13.00 -2.84 20.19
C ASP A 340 12.43 -1.47 20.60
N GLY A 341 11.26 -1.12 20.03
CA GLY A 341 10.54 0.11 20.33
C GLY A 341 10.56 1.22 19.27
N GLU A 342 11.14 1.01 18.09
CA GLU A 342 11.00 1.94 16.95
C GLU A 342 9.67 1.70 16.20
N LEU A 343 8.90 2.77 15.94
CA LEU A 343 7.64 2.69 15.20
C LEU A 343 7.89 2.41 13.72
N ALA A 344 7.06 1.55 13.13
CA ALA A 344 7.16 1.19 11.71
C ALA A 344 5.91 1.63 10.94
N MET A 345 6.10 2.35 9.83
CA MET A 345 5.04 2.71 8.89
C MET A 345 5.20 1.92 7.59
N TYR A 346 4.25 1.05 7.27
CA TYR A 346 4.18 0.36 5.99
C TYR A 346 3.34 1.18 5.01
N LEU A 347 4.01 2.04 4.23
CA LEU A 347 3.33 2.93 3.29
C LEU A 347 2.71 2.14 2.12
N PRO A 348 1.58 2.61 1.55
CA PRO A 348 1.03 2.03 0.32
C PRO A 348 2.09 1.93 -0.79
N PHE A 349 2.04 0.84 -1.55
CA PHE A 349 2.99 0.62 -2.64
C PHE A 349 2.61 1.45 -3.86
N LEU A 350 3.38 2.49 -4.17
CA LEU A 350 3.13 3.37 -5.31
C LEU A 350 3.85 2.86 -6.57
N LEU A 351 3.22 3.05 -7.73
CA LEU A 351 3.84 2.76 -9.04
C LEU A 351 4.78 3.90 -9.44
N ASP A 352 5.95 3.98 -8.80
CA ASP A 352 6.98 4.98 -9.08
C ASP A 352 8.14 4.40 -9.92
N SER A 353 8.89 5.26 -10.61
CA SER A 353 10.04 4.83 -11.40
C SER A 353 11.17 4.28 -10.52
N PRO A 354 11.65 3.03 -10.74
CA PRO A 354 12.76 2.46 -10.01
C PRO A 354 14.08 3.25 -10.08
N SER A 355 14.28 4.01 -11.17
CA SER A 355 15.49 4.81 -11.40
C SER A 355 15.50 6.15 -10.67
N ARG A 356 14.38 6.55 -10.05
CA ARG A 356 14.24 7.79 -9.30
C ARG A 356 14.19 7.51 -7.79
N THR A 357 14.36 8.58 -6.99
CA THR A 357 14.11 8.49 -5.54
C THR A 357 12.66 8.09 -5.29
N SER A 358 12.34 7.50 -4.15
CA SER A 358 10.97 7.10 -3.84
C SER A 358 9.99 8.27 -3.95
N ALA A 359 8.83 8.08 -4.58
CA ALA A 359 7.78 9.10 -4.70
C ALA A 359 7.36 9.70 -3.35
N TRP A 360 7.37 8.89 -2.29
CA TRP A 360 7.11 9.30 -0.91
C TRP A 360 8.05 10.39 -0.35
N GLU A 361 9.22 10.64 -0.95
CA GLU A 361 10.17 11.64 -0.45
C GLU A 361 9.61 13.07 -0.58
N SER A 362 8.82 13.34 -1.63
CA SER A 362 8.26 14.67 -1.91
C SER A 362 7.39 15.20 -0.76
N SER A 363 6.56 14.34 -0.17
CA SER A 363 5.61 14.69 0.88
C SER A 363 6.10 14.38 2.31
N LYS A 364 7.42 14.14 2.49
CA LYS A 364 8.00 13.74 3.78
C LYS A 364 7.62 14.66 4.93
N ARG A 365 7.64 16.00 4.74
CA ARG A 365 7.33 16.98 5.80
C ARG A 365 5.88 16.87 6.30
N ILE A 366 4.95 16.53 5.42
CA ILE A 366 3.53 16.33 5.80
C ILE A 366 3.43 15.12 6.72
N ARG A 367 4.13 14.02 6.42
CA ARG A 367 4.16 12.84 7.29
C ARG A 367 4.90 13.08 8.60
N GLN A 368 5.98 13.86 8.59
CA GLN A 368 6.67 14.29 9.81
C GLN A 368 5.72 15.02 10.77
N LEU A 369 4.94 15.98 10.25
CA LEU A 369 3.92 16.67 11.04
C LEU A 369 2.85 15.69 11.57
N ALA A 370 2.40 14.74 10.75
CA ALA A 370 1.44 13.71 11.16
C ALA A 370 1.98 12.85 12.32
N TYR A 371 3.23 12.35 12.22
CA TYR A 371 3.88 11.61 13.30
C TYR A 371 4.10 12.46 14.55
N SER A 372 4.40 13.76 14.39
CA SER A 372 4.54 14.66 15.53
C SER A 372 3.22 14.85 16.29
N LEU A 373 2.09 14.96 15.59
CA LEU A 373 0.75 15.04 16.20
C LEU A 373 0.39 13.77 16.97
N LEU A 374 0.84 12.61 16.52
CA LEU A 374 0.59 11.34 17.20
C LEU A 374 1.18 11.35 18.63
N GLN A 375 2.30 12.04 18.87
CA GLN A 375 2.90 12.21 20.21
C GLN A 375 1.97 12.91 21.22
N GLN A 376 0.94 13.61 20.76
CA GLN A 376 -0.04 14.27 21.62
C GLN A 376 -1.18 13.34 22.04
N SER A 377 -1.33 12.16 21.41
CA SER A 377 -2.45 11.25 21.66
C SER A 377 -2.34 10.42 22.93
N THR A 378 -1.17 10.42 23.60
CA THR A 378 -0.93 9.66 24.83
C THR A 378 -0.57 10.57 26.00
N GLN A 379 -1.07 10.25 27.20
CA GLN A 379 -0.66 10.93 28.44
C GLN A 379 0.78 10.57 28.85
N ASP A 380 1.29 9.43 28.38
CA ASP A 380 2.67 9.01 28.62
C ASP A 380 3.66 9.79 27.73
N VAL A 381 4.76 10.27 28.33
CA VAL A 381 5.81 11.12 27.72
C VAL A 381 6.74 10.32 26.78
N THR A 382 6.21 9.33 26.06
CA THR A 382 7.01 8.59 25.08
C THR A 382 7.22 9.43 23.84
N VAL A 383 8.37 10.11 23.79
CA VAL A 383 8.80 10.89 22.63
C VAL A 383 9.04 9.95 21.46
N ILE A 384 8.41 10.23 20.33
CA ILE A 384 8.72 9.57 19.06
C ILE A 384 9.88 10.36 18.45
N HIS A 385 11.07 9.76 18.42
CA HIS A 385 12.23 10.37 17.77
C HIS A 385 12.25 10.11 16.26
N SER A 386 11.85 8.90 15.86
CA SER A 386 11.86 8.48 14.47
C SER A 386 10.77 7.46 14.18
N VAL A 387 10.39 7.39 12.91
CA VAL A 387 9.57 6.34 12.34
C VAL A 387 10.34 5.67 11.20
N SER A 388 10.35 4.34 11.18
CA SER A 388 10.92 3.55 10.09
C SER A 388 9.87 3.34 8.99
N GLU A 389 10.03 4.05 7.87
CA GLU A 389 9.12 3.95 6.72
C GLU A 389 9.54 2.82 5.77
N PHE A 390 8.67 1.82 5.66
CA PHE A 390 8.76 0.76 4.66
C PHE A 390 8.03 1.21 3.40
N ARG A 391 8.82 1.67 2.43
CA ARG A 391 8.41 2.05 1.07
C ARG A 391 9.02 1.07 0.06
N ARG A 392 9.21 1.46 -1.20
CA ARG A 392 9.99 0.64 -2.17
C ARG A 392 11.37 0.30 -1.60
N LEU A 393 11.69 -0.99 -1.54
CA LEU A 393 12.95 -1.52 -1.01
C LEU A 393 13.83 -2.09 -2.13
N GLN A 394 15.13 -1.82 -2.08
CA GLN A 394 16.11 -2.41 -2.99
C GLN A 394 16.75 -3.69 -2.43
N SER A 395 16.80 -3.81 -1.11
CA SER A 395 17.35 -4.94 -0.36
C SER A 395 16.64 -5.07 0.99
N LEU A 396 16.87 -6.18 1.70
CA LEU A 396 16.40 -6.32 3.08
C LEU A 396 16.98 -5.18 3.92
N SER A 397 16.11 -4.31 4.43
CA SER A 397 16.48 -3.15 5.24
C SER A 397 15.50 -2.94 6.39
N ALA A 398 15.93 -2.15 7.37
CA ALA A 398 15.09 -1.73 8.49
C ALA A 398 14.06 -0.63 8.11
N GLY A 399 13.90 -0.33 6.82
CA GLY A 399 13.13 0.81 6.34
C GLY A 399 13.96 2.08 6.22
N VAL A 400 13.32 3.17 5.79
CA VAL A 400 13.93 4.51 5.73
C VAL A 400 13.54 5.28 6.98
N ARG A 401 14.54 5.67 7.77
CA ARG A 401 14.33 6.42 9.00
C ARG A 401 13.89 7.84 8.69
N VAL A 402 12.74 8.24 9.25
CA VAL A 402 12.19 9.60 9.20
C VAL A 402 12.21 10.17 10.61
N GLU A 403 13.01 11.23 10.80
CA GLU A 403 13.06 11.97 12.06
C GLU A 403 11.73 12.68 12.30
N VAL A 404 11.21 12.59 13.52
CA VAL A 404 9.95 13.19 13.94
C VAL A 404 10.24 14.49 14.69
N PRO A 405 9.73 15.63 14.21
CA PRO A 405 9.88 16.91 14.90
C PRO A 405 9.31 16.85 16.34
N PRO A 406 9.91 17.60 17.29
CA PRO A 406 9.43 17.63 18.66
C PRO A 406 8.03 18.26 18.75
N PRO A 407 7.22 17.93 19.77
CA PRO A 407 5.88 18.49 19.93
C PRO A 407 5.81 20.04 19.93
N SER A 408 6.87 20.70 20.40
CA SER A 408 6.99 22.18 20.38
C SER A 408 7.02 22.80 18.98
N SER A 409 7.33 22.01 17.94
CA SER A 409 7.38 22.47 16.55
C SER A 409 6.06 22.31 15.79
N ILE A 410 5.08 21.60 16.35
CA ILE A 410 3.80 21.27 15.68
C ILE A 410 3.09 22.53 15.21
N ASP A 411 2.98 23.55 16.07
CA ASP A 411 2.29 24.81 15.74
C ASP A 411 2.96 25.56 14.57
N ALA A 412 4.30 25.62 14.58
CA ALA A 412 5.06 26.27 13.53
C ALA A 412 4.97 25.52 12.19
N GLU A 413 5.09 24.19 12.20
CA GLU A 413 4.97 23.35 11.00
C GLU A 413 3.54 23.35 10.44
N ALA A 414 2.52 23.31 11.31
CA ALA A 414 1.12 23.44 10.92
C ALA A 414 0.83 24.80 10.28
N THR A 415 1.36 25.89 10.87
CA THR A 415 1.24 27.24 10.33
C THR A 415 1.93 27.35 8.96
N ALA A 416 3.14 26.80 8.81
CA ALA A 416 3.86 26.81 7.54
C ALA A 416 3.10 26.08 6.43
N LEU A 417 2.50 24.92 6.73
CA LEU A 417 1.67 24.19 5.75
C LEU A 417 0.38 24.95 5.43
N LEU A 418 -0.28 25.53 6.44
CA LEU A 418 -1.49 26.34 6.27
C LEU A 418 -1.23 27.58 5.40
N ASP A 419 -0.09 28.25 5.57
CA ASP A 419 0.30 29.41 4.77
C ASP A 419 0.50 29.04 3.29
N VAL A 420 1.11 27.89 3.03
CA VAL A 420 1.27 27.38 1.65
C VAL A 420 -0.10 27.05 1.05
N LEU A 421 -0.94 26.30 1.77
CA LEU A 421 -2.29 25.95 1.33
C LEU A 421 -3.11 27.21 1.00
N SER A 422 -3.12 28.19 1.90
CA SER A 422 -3.86 29.45 1.71
C SER A 422 -3.39 30.22 0.47
N LYS A 423 -2.07 30.25 0.22
CA LYS A 423 -1.52 30.89 -1.00
C LYS A 423 -1.88 30.14 -2.28
N VAL A 424 -1.89 28.81 -2.24
CA VAL A 424 -2.32 28.00 -3.39
C VAL A 424 -3.81 28.21 -3.65
N GLU A 425 -4.66 28.08 -2.63
CA GLU A 425 -6.13 28.27 -2.72
C GLU A 425 -6.50 29.64 -3.32
N THR A 426 -5.90 30.71 -2.80
CA THR A 426 -6.13 32.08 -3.30
C THR A 426 -5.66 32.27 -4.75
N SER A 427 -4.61 31.55 -5.17
CA SER A 427 -4.04 31.69 -6.51
C SER A 427 -4.78 30.88 -7.59
N VAL A 428 -5.51 29.83 -7.21
CA VAL A 428 -6.21 28.95 -8.17
C VAL A 428 -7.73 29.15 -8.19
N THR A 429 -8.28 30.03 -7.36
CA THR A 429 -9.70 30.39 -7.41
C THR A 429 -9.98 31.07 -8.76
N PRO A 430 -10.90 30.54 -9.60
CA PRO A 430 -12.12 29.81 -9.25
C PRO A 430 -12.11 28.26 -9.40
N ALA A 431 -10.96 27.60 -9.58
CA ALA A 431 -10.83 26.15 -9.77
C ALA A 431 -10.25 25.43 -8.53
N PRO A 432 -11.02 25.35 -7.41
CA PRO A 432 -10.53 24.81 -6.13
C PRO A 432 -10.11 23.34 -6.20
N GLU A 433 -10.62 22.56 -7.16
CA GLU A 433 -10.23 21.17 -7.38
C GLU A 433 -8.76 21.01 -7.76
N THR A 434 -8.10 22.08 -8.23
CA THR A 434 -6.69 22.07 -8.63
C THR A 434 -5.72 22.32 -7.49
N VAL A 435 -6.20 22.71 -6.29
CA VAL A 435 -5.38 23.06 -5.12
C VAL A 435 -4.41 21.94 -4.76
N TRP A 436 -4.90 20.72 -4.63
CA TRP A 436 -4.13 19.57 -4.18
C TRP A 436 -3.07 19.13 -5.19
N MET A 437 -3.36 19.28 -6.49
CA MET A 437 -2.40 18.99 -7.54
C MET A 437 -1.32 20.07 -7.62
N ASN A 438 -1.67 21.36 -7.47
CA ASN A 438 -0.69 22.44 -7.33
C ASN A 438 0.20 22.27 -6.10
N LEU A 439 -0.37 21.83 -4.97
CA LEU A 439 0.40 21.49 -3.78
C LEU A 439 1.37 20.34 -4.05
N SER A 440 0.97 19.32 -4.83
CA SER A 440 1.85 18.22 -5.22
C SER A 440 3.05 18.70 -6.07
N ILE A 441 2.82 19.62 -7.01
CA ILE A 441 3.91 20.27 -7.77
C ILE A 441 4.81 21.11 -6.84
N TYR A 442 4.22 21.83 -5.89
CA TYR A 442 4.97 22.58 -4.88
C TYR A 442 5.89 21.66 -4.05
N GLN A 443 5.41 20.49 -3.60
CA GLN A 443 6.24 19.53 -2.86
C GLN A 443 7.42 19.01 -3.71
N ASP A 444 7.19 18.73 -5.01
CA ASP A 444 8.25 18.33 -5.93
C ASP A 444 9.30 19.44 -6.15
N ILE A 445 8.88 20.71 -6.22
CA ILE A 445 9.79 21.87 -6.25
C ILE A 445 10.66 21.90 -4.99
N ILE A 446 10.05 21.82 -3.80
CA ILE A 446 10.79 21.88 -2.52
C ILE A 446 11.78 20.71 -2.41
N LEU A 447 11.39 19.50 -2.82
CA LEU A 447 12.28 18.36 -2.87
C LEU A 447 13.47 18.61 -3.80
N THR A 448 13.22 19.13 -5.00
CA THR A 448 14.25 19.40 -6.01
C THR A 448 15.24 20.47 -5.52
N MET A 449 14.72 21.55 -4.92
CA MET A 449 15.53 22.61 -4.30
C MET A 449 16.43 22.06 -3.19
N GLY A 450 15.89 21.21 -2.32
CA GLY A 450 16.64 20.61 -1.21
C GLY A 450 17.76 19.67 -1.64
N GLN A 451 17.68 19.08 -2.84
CA GLN A 451 18.74 18.21 -3.38
C GLN A 451 19.90 19.00 -4.04
N GLY A 452 19.82 20.32 -4.12
CA GLY A 452 20.85 21.16 -4.73
C GLY A 452 21.10 20.90 -6.21
N LYS A 453 20.19 20.18 -6.89
CA LYS A 453 20.32 19.86 -8.31
C LYS A 453 19.85 21.05 -9.15
N THR A 454 20.56 21.33 -10.23
CA THR A 454 20.15 22.28 -11.29
C THR A 454 19.03 21.73 -12.18
N SER A 455 18.57 20.49 -11.94
CA SER A 455 17.48 19.87 -12.68
C SER A 455 16.16 20.59 -12.43
N ARG A 456 15.35 20.71 -13.48
CA ARG A 456 14.00 21.23 -13.38
C ARG A 456 13.12 20.26 -12.57
N PRO A 457 12.23 20.74 -11.68
CA PRO A 457 11.26 19.88 -11.00
C PRO A 457 10.35 19.19 -12.02
N LEU A 458 10.07 17.91 -11.80
CA LEU A 458 9.34 17.07 -12.72
C LEU A 458 7.91 17.56 -12.93
N GLY A 459 7.23 17.98 -11.87
CA GLY A 459 5.87 18.50 -11.96
C GLY A 459 5.77 19.76 -12.83
N VAL A 460 6.78 20.65 -12.75
CA VAL A 460 6.86 21.86 -13.56
C VAL A 460 7.18 21.54 -15.02
N GLU A 461 8.04 20.54 -15.25
CA GLU A 461 8.37 20.06 -16.60
C GLU A 461 7.14 19.46 -17.27
N LEU A 462 6.44 18.53 -16.63
CA LEU A 462 5.23 17.89 -17.18
C LEU A 462 4.11 18.91 -17.43
N LEU A 463 3.93 19.89 -16.53
CA LEU A 463 2.97 20.97 -16.73
C LEU A 463 3.33 21.83 -17.96
N SER A 464 4.62 22.06 -18.21
CA SER A 464 5.09 22.77 -19.40
C SER A 464 4.94 21.93 -20.68
N GLN A 465 5.13 20.62 -20.59
CA GLN A 465 4.89 19.70 -21.71
C GLN A 465 3.40 19.65 -22.07
N GLU A 466 2.49 19.63 -21.09
CA GLU A 466 1.04 19.70 -21.33
C GLU A 466 0.66 21.03 -22.00
N ALA A 467 1.18 22.15 -21.51
CA ALA A 467 0.96 23.46 -22.14
C ALA A 467 1.45 23.51 -23.60
N ALA A 468 2.54 22.80 -23.90
CA ALA A 468 3.09 22.66 -25.25
C ALA A 468 2.43 21.55 -26.09
N LYS A 469 1.41 20.84 -25.56
CA LYS A 469 0.77 19.66 -26.18
C LYS A 469 1.76 18.55 -26.54
N LYS A 470 2.75 18.33 -25.68
CA LYS A 470 3.82 17.31 -25.81
C LYS A 470 3.87 16.34 -24.63
N PHE A 471 2.86 16.38 -23.76
CA PHE A 471 2.78 15.50 -22.61
C PHE A 471 2.56 14.04 -23.04
N ASP A 472 3.33 13.12 -22.47
CA ASP A 472 3.18 11.68 -22.67
C ASP A 472 2.75 11.01 -21.36
N PRO A 473 1.47 10.64 -21.18
CA PRO A 473 0.99 9.99 -19.96
C PRO A 473 1.61 8.61 -19.73
N TYR A 474 2.13 7.95 -20.76
CA TYR A 474 2.64 6.58 -20.69
C TYR A 474 4.13 6.51 -20.30
N SER A 475 4.79 7.64 -20.17
CA SER A 475 6.19 7.71 -19.75
C SER A 475 6.37 7.40 -18.26
N TRP A 476 7.53 6.86 -17.89
CA TRP A 476 7.90 6.65 -16.49
C TRP A 476 7.99 7.94 -15.67
N ASP A 477 8.25 9.06 -16.33
CA ASP A 477 8.29 10.39 -15.72
C ASP A 477 6.89 10.85 -15.33
N SER A 478 5.90 10.67 -16.21
CA SER A 478 4.49 10.90 -15.90
C SER A 478 3.99 10.01 -14.76
N LEU A 479 4.29 8.70 -14.80
CA LEU A 479 3.93 7.77 -13.72
C LEU A 479 4.62 8.10 -12.40
N HIS A 480 5.89 8.52 -12.44
CA HIS A 480 6.61 8.90 -11.23
C HIS A 480 6.02 10.16 -10.58
N PHE A 481 5.70 11.18 -11.37
CA PHE A 481 5.06 12.38 -10.83
C PHE A 481 3.63 12.10 -10.33
N LEU A 482 2.87 11.24 -11.03
CA LEU A 482 1.60 10.74 -10.56
C LEU A 482 1.74 10.06 -9.19
N ALA A 483 2.76 9.21 -9.02
CA ALA A 483 3.05 8.58 -7.73
C ALA A 483 3.42 9.63 -6.65
N GLN A 484 4.17 10.69 -6.97
CA GLN A 484 4.45 11.78 -6.02
C GLN A 484 3.16 12.53 -5.62
N ALA A 485 2.25 12.76 -6.57
CA ALA A 485 0.95 13.35 -6.28
C ALA A 485 0.12 12.44 -5.37
N GLN A 486 0.01 11.15 -5.68
CA GLN A 486 -0.64 10.15 -4.82
C GLN A 486 -0.03 10.10 -3.41
N ALA A 487 1.30 10.18 -3.30
CA ALA A 487 2.00 10.24 -2.03
C ALA A 487 1.64 11.49 -1.23
N THR A 488 1.47 12.64 -1.89
CA THR A 488 1.06 13.91 -1.27
C THR A 488 -0.37 13.80 -0.74
N TYR A 489 -1.31 13.35 -1.56
CA TYR A 489 -2.71 13.20 -1.16
C TYR A 489 -2.87 12.21 0.00
N TYR A 490 -2.19 11.06 -0.06
CA TYR A 490 -2.23 10.09 1.02
C TYR A 490 -1.55 10.61 2.29
N SER A 491 -0.46 11.38 2.19
CA SER A 491 0.17 11.99 3.38
C SER A 491 -0.73 13.03 4.04
N LEU A 492 -1.54 13.76 3.26
CA LEU A 492 -2.58 14.65 3.81
C LEU A 492 -3.72 13.87 4.47
N ARG A 493 -4.11 12.72 3.89
CA ARG A 493 -5.07 11.80 4.52
C ARG A 493 -4.53 11.25 5.85
N MET A 494 -3.25 10.88 5.90
CA MET A 494 -2.55 10.49 7.15
C MET A 494 -2.63 11.60 8.19
N LEU A 495 -2.26 12.83 7.79
CA LEU A 495 -2.31 14.00 8.67
C LEU A 495 -3.72 14.25 9.20
N LYS A 496 -4.74 14.20 8.33
CA LYS A 496 -6.15 14.37 8.72
C LYS A 496 -6.59 13.31 9.73
N GLN A 497 -6.35 12.03 9.44
CA GLN A 497 -6.79 10.96 10.33
C GLN A 497 -6.04 10.94 11.67
N MET A 498 -4.74 11.26 11.68
CA MET A 498 -3.98 11.39 12.93
C MET A 498 -4.44 12.59 13.75
N LEU A 499 -4.82 13.69 13.11
CA LEU A 499 -5.41 14.84 13.78
C LEU A 499 -6.77 14.48 14.38
N ASP A 500 -7.65 13.85 13.61
CA ASP A 500 -8.97 13.38 14.07
C ASP A 500 -8.81 12.36 15.23
N PHE A 501 -7.78 11.52 15.19
CA PHE A 501 -7.41 10.61 16.27
C PHE A 501 -6.94 11.37 17.51
N THR A 502 -5.98 12.28 17.39
CA THR A 502 -5.48 13.09 18.52
C THR A 502 -6.60 13.90 19.18
N LEU A 503 -7.45 14.57 18.39
CA LEU A 503 -8.61 15.32 18.90
C LEU A 503 -9.55 14.47 19.76
N ARG A 504 -9.84 13.23 19.33
CA ARG A 504 -10.67 12.29 20.11
C ARG A 504 -10.05 11.93 21.46
N HIS A 505 -8.72 11.95 21.57
CA HIS A 505 -8.00 11.56 22.79
C HIS A 505 -7.69 12.74 23.72
N THR A 506 -7.36 13.91 23.16
CA THR A 506 -6.95 15.09 23.95
C THR A 506 -8.09 16.06 24.24
N GLY A 507 -9.16 16.05 23.42
CA GLY A 507 -10.27 17.00 23.50
C GLY A 507 -9.95 18.41 23.00
N ASP A 508 -8.67 18.78 22.83
CA ASP A 508 -8.23 20.09 22.33
C ASP A 508 -6.89 20.00 21.57
N VAL A 509 -6.69 20.93 20.62
CA VAL A 509 -5.45 21.12 19.85
C VAL A 509 -5.23 22.61 19.57
N ALA A 510 -3.96 22.99 19.32
CA ALA A 510 -3.61 24.37 19.01
C ALA A 510 -4.46 24.97 17.85
N ALA A 511 -4.66 26.28 17.88
CA ALA A 511 -5.53 26.96 16.91
C ALA A 511 -5.05 26.82 15.45
N SER A 512 -3.73 26.77 15.22
CA SER A 512 -3.13 26.51 13.90
C SER A 512 -3.51 25.13 13.38
N VAL A 513 -3.42 24.10 14.23
CA VAL A 513 -3.78 22.71 13.96
C VAL A 513 -5.28 22.60 13.65
N SER A 514 -6.13 23.26 14.43
CA SER A 514 -7.57 23.33 14.17
C SER A 514 -7.93 23.99 12.83
N LYS A 515 -7.23 25.07 12.46
CA LYS A 515 -7.42 25.71 11.14
C LYS A 515 -6.96 24.80 10.01
N LEU A 516 -5.80 24.16 10.17
CA LEU A 516 -5.27 23.20 9.21
C LEU A 516 -6.24 22.02 9.02
N ALA A 517 -6.83 21.49 10.09
CA ALA A 517 -7.86 20.45 10.06
C ALA A 517 -9.02 20.83 9.13
N ARG A 518 -9.49 22.09 9.25
CA ARG A 518 -10.56 22.61 8.39
C ARG A 518 -10.14 22.67 6.93
N SER A 519 -8.93 23.18 6.64
CA SER A 519 -8.43 23.22 5.25
C SER A 519 -8.29 21.83 4.65
N ILE A 520 -7.69 20.87 5.37
CA ILE A 520 -7.52 19.49 4.87
C ILE A 520 -8.82 18.66 4.88
N SER A 521 -9.89 19.14 5.51
CA SER A 521 -11.20 18.49 5.43
C SER A 521 -11.80 18.54 4.02
N LEU A 522 -11.33 19.47 3.18
CA LEU A 522 -11.67 19.60 1.77
C LEU A 522 -10.85 18.65 0.86
N LEU A 523 -9.98 17.81 1.44
CA LEU A 523 -9.24 16.81 0.67
C LEU A 523 -10.24 15.85 0.00
N PRO A 524 -10.09 15.58 -1.31
CA PRO A 524 -10.99 14.71 -2.04
C PRO A 524 -11.00 13.28 -1.48
N SER A 525 -12.06 12.55 -1.80
CA SER A 525 -12.16 11.12 -1.49
C SER A 525 -11.12 10.31 -2.28
N LEU A 526 -10.83 9.08 -1.87
CA LEU A 526 -9.89 8.21 -2.60
C LEU A 526 -10.31 7.95 -4.06
N SER A 527 -11.62 7.94 -4.36
CA SER A 527 -12.16 7.83 -5.72
C SER A 527 -11.73 8.97 -6.64
N GLU A 528 -11.42 10.13 -6.08
CA GLU A 528 -11.07 11.35 -6.80
C GLU A 528 -9.56 11.61 -6.79
N PHE A 529 -8.76 10.72 -6.19
CA PHE A 529 -7.31 10.83 -6.23
C PHE A 529 -6.79 10.76 -7.69
N PRO A 530 -5.62 11.36 -7.96
CA PRO A 530 -4.93 11.15 -9.22
C PRO A 530 -4.72 9.66 -9.51
N SER A 531 -5.03 9.24 -10.73
CA SER A 531 -4.90 7.88 -11.24
C SER A 531 -4.38 7.91 -12.68
N PRO A 532 -3.81 6.81 -13.22
CA PRO A 532 -3.32 6.80 -14.60
C PRO A 532 -4.36 7.30 -15.62
N ARG A 533 -5.65 6.97 -15.42
CA ARG A 533 -6.74 7.34 -16.32
C ARG A 533 -7.11 8.82 -16.31
N ASN A 534 -7.04 9.48 -15.16
CA ASN A 534 -7.51 10.88 -15.01
C ASN A 534 -6.36 11.91 -14.98
N PHE A 535 -5.10 11.45 -14.88
CA PHE A 535 -3.95 12.30 -14.62
C PHE A 535 -3.71 13.37 -15.68
N GLU A 536 -3.80 12.99 -16.96
CA GLU A 536 -3.67 13.93 -18.08
C GLU A 536 -4.71 15.05 -17.98
N GLY A 537 -5.98 14.69 -17.75
CA GLY A 537 -7.07 15.65 -17.59
C GLY A 537 -6.88 16.55 -16.35
N MET A 538 -6.32 16.03 -15.26
CA MET A 538 -5.99 16.82 -14.08
C MET A 538 -4.86 17.83 -14.36
N LEU A 539 -3.79 17.42 -15.04
CA LEU A 539 -2.70 18.32 -15.44
C LEU A 539 -3.19 19.42 -16.37
N ARG A 540 -4.06 19.08 -17.32
CA ARG A 540 -4.69 20.05 -18.22
C ARG A 540 -5.49 21.10 -17.45
N ARG A 541 -6.34 20.69 -16.50
CA ARG A 541 -7.10 21.61 -15.66
C ARG A 541 -6.20 22.51 -14.82
N VAL A 542 -5.11 21.97 -14.26
CA VAL A 542 -4.11 22.77 -13.53
C VAL A 542 -3.47 23.81 -14.44
N ASN A 543 -3.14 23.45 -15.69
CA ASN A 543 -2.57 24.37 -16.65
C ASN A 543 -3.55 25.49 -17.04
N GLU A 544 -4.80 25.13 -17.34
CA GLU A 544 -5.89 26.06 -17.69
C GLU A 544 -6.24 27.01 -16.54
N ALA A 545 -6.15 26.53 -15.29
CA ALA A 545 -6.34 27.32 -14.08
C ALA A 545 -5.13 28.22 -13.72
N GLY A 546 -4.09 28.29 -14.57
CA GLY A 546 -2.93 29.13 -14.33
C GLY A 546 -1.95 28.58 -13.28
N GLY A 547 -1.84 27.25 -13.15
CA GLY A 547 -0.99 26.60 -12.15
C GLY A 547 0.47 27.08 -12.13
N LEU A 548 1.07 27.36 -13.30
CA LEU A 548 2.42 27.95 -13.34
C LEU A 548 2.49 29.36 -12.71
N ALA A 549 1.46 30.18 -12.93
CA ALA A 549 1.37 31.52 -12.32
C ALA A 549 1.15 31.41 -10.81
N CYS A 550 0.30 30.47 -10.37
CA CYS A 550 0.14 30.12 -8.96
C CYS A 550 1.50 29.75 -8.32
N LEU A 551 2.24 28.81 -8.92
CA LEU A 551 3.56 28.41 -8.40
C LEU A 551 4.57 29.56 -8.39
N ALA A 552 4.51 30.46 -9.37
CA ALA A 552 5.32 31.68 -9.40
C ALA A 552 4.94 32.66 -8.28
N ALA A 553 3.68 32.71 -7.85
CA ALA A 553 3.25 33.52 -6.72
C ALA A 553 3.72 32.93 -5.37
N VAL A 554 3.69 31.60 -5.25
CA VAL A 554 4.12 30.89 -4.03
C VAL A 554 5.65 30.86 -3.89
N LEU A 555 6.38 30.67 -4.99
CA LEU A 555 7.85 30.55 -5.04
C LEU A 555 8.49 31.45 -6.13
N PRO A 556 8.38 32.78 -6.01
CA PRO A 556 8.72 33.72 -7.09
C PRO A 556 10.18 33.67 -7.53
N HIS A 557 11.11 33.53 -6.58
CA HIS A 557 12.54 33.53 -6.89
C HIS A 557 12.97 32.28 -7.67
N TYR A 558 12.37 31.13 -7.36
CA TYR A 558 12.76 29.86 -7.97
C TYR A 558 12.12 29.67 -9.35
N ILE A 559 10.82 29.95 -9.51
CA ILE A 559 10.17 29.81 -10.81
C ILE A 559 10.77 30.79 -11.83
N ARG A 560 11.14 32.01 -11.41
CA ARG A 560 11.84 32.97 -12.28
C ARG A 560 13.20 32.44 -12.73
N SER A 561 13.93 31.71 -11.89
CA SER A 561 15.23 31.13 -12.27
C SER A 561 15.12 29.97 -13.26
N LEU A 562 13.95 29.34 -13.38
CA LEU A 562 13.68 28.27 -14.34
C LEU A 562 13.26 28.79 -15.72
N GLN A 563 12.91 30.07 -15.84
CA GLN A 563 12.63 30.68 -17.13
C GLN A 563 13.94 30.80 -17.94
N PRO A 564 13.94 30.52 -19.25
CA PRO A 564 15.11 30.74 -20.09
C PRO A 564 15.55 32.20 -19.93
N LYS A 565 16.82 32.45 -19.60
CA LYS A 565 17.37 33.79 -19.72
C LYS A 565 17.29 34.17 -21.19
N THR A 566 16.38 35.06 -21.55
CA THR A 566 16.44 35.74 -22.83
C THR A 566 17.76 36.49 -22.85
N GLU A 567 18.70 36.06 -23.68
CA GLU A 567 19.91 36.84 -23.95
C GLU A 567 19.46 38.15 -24.62
N SER A 568 19.22 39.18 -23.83
CA SER A 568 19.19 40.55 -24.31
C SER A 568 20.62 40.89 -24.74
N THR A 569 20.85 40.83 -26.05
CA THR A 569 22.07 41.29 -26.70
C THR A 569 22.19 42.80 -26.53
N GLU A 570 22.73 43.26 -25.40
CA GLU A 570 23.27 44.62 -25.31
C GLU A 570 24.76 44.57 -25.64
N LEU A 571 25.05 44.97 -26.87
CA LEU A 571 26.40 45.26 -27.37
C LEU A 571 27.01 46.40 -26.54
N GLU A 572 27.82 46.06 -25.54
CA GLU A 572 28.79 47.01 -25.00
C GLU A 572 29.98 47.14 -25.96
N THR A 573 29.99 48.24 -26.70
CA THR A 573 31.12 48.69 -27.52
C THR A 573 32.27 49.14 -26.61
N SER A 574 33.38 48.41 -26.60
CA SER A 574 34.66 48.89 -26.04
C SER A 574 35.62 49.35 -27.15
N PRO A 575 36.36 50.46 -26.99
CA PRO A 575 37.25 50.96 -28.02
C PRO A 575 38.65 50.32 -27.98
N LYS A 576 39.20 50.19 -29.20
CA LYS A 576 40.46 49.58 -29.62
C LYS A 576 41.70 50.12 -28.88
N SER A 577 42.69 49.24 -28.64
CA SER A 577 44.09 49.59 -28.88
C SER A 577 44.88 48.42 -29.49
N LYS A 578 45.71 48.76 -30.48
CA LYS A 578 46.50 47.88 -31.35
C LYS A 578 47.93 47.73 -30.80
N LYS A 579 48.54 46.54 -30.85
CA LYS A 579 49.81 46.29 -31.58
C LYS A 579 50.26 44.81 -31.62
N ARG A 580 50.31 44.28 -32.85
CA ARG A 580 51.28 43.34 -33.49
C ARG A 580 52.66 43.28 -32.78
N ASN A 581 53.47 42.21 -32.78
CA ASN A 581 53.61 41.03 -33.65
C ASN A 581 54.75 40.12 -33.13
N LYS A 582 54.66 38.79 -33.39
CA LYS A 582 55.71 37.93 -34.06
C LYS A 582 56.96 37.58 -33.20
N ARG A 583 57.50 36.35 -33.11
CA ARG A 583 57.71 35.27 -34.11
C ARG A 583 58.38 34.04 -33.43
N GLN A 584 58.03 32.83 -33.88
CA GLN A 584 58.88 31.67 -34.25
C GLN A 584 59.78 30.98 -33.17
N LYS A 585 60.10 29.67 -33.21
CA LYS A 585 60.29 28.75 -34.34
C LYS A 585 60.56 27.30 -33.82
N THR A 586 60.08 26.28 -34.58
CA THR A 586 60.73 24.99 -35.01
C THR A 586 61.22 23.96 -33.96
N SER A 587 61.31 22.65 -34.19
CA SER A 587 60.97 21.67 -35.26
C SER A 587 61.51 20.29 -34.84
N HIS A 588 60.88 19.17 -35.22
CA HIS A 588 61.51 18.06 -35.97
C HIS A 588 60.55 16.85 -36.15
N ASP A 589 60.17 16.57 -37.41
CA ASP A 589 60.53 15.40 -38.25
C ASP A 589 61.00 14.10 -37.57
N ASP A 590 60.85 12.87 -38.08
CA ASP A 590 60.24 12.25 -39.28
C ASP A 590 60.38 10.72 -38.99
N SER A 591 59.49 9.79 -39.33
CA SER A 591 59.55 8.96 -40.55
C SER A 591 59.00 7.54 -40.27
N ARG A 592 58.51 6.90 -41.35
CA ARG A 592 57.78 5.62 -41.45
C ARG A 592 58.69 4.39 -41.55
N VAL A 593 58.25 3.19 -41.11
CA VAL A 593 58.40 1.89 -41.83
C VAL A 593 57.30 0.89 -41.39
N VAL A 594 56.83 0.09 -42.35
CA VAL A 594 55.79 -0.96 -42.36
C VAL A 594 56.37 -2.35 -41.98
N SER A 595 55.63 -3.20 -41.24
CA SER A 595 55.45 -4.65 -41.53
C SER A 595 55.00 -5.52 -40.31
N LEU A 596 53.79 -6.07 -40.42
CA LEU A 596 53.30 -7.43 -40.11
C LEU A 596 53.66 -8.16 -38.79
N GLY A 597 52.60 -8.48 -38.02
CA GLY A 597 52.38 -9.85 -37.49
C GLY A 597 52.38 -10.04 -35.97
N GLY A 598 51.22 -10.37 -35.38
CA GLY A 598 51.15 -11.25 -34.20
C GLY A 598 50.36 -10.78 -32.97
N LYS A 599 49.14 -11.34 -32.83
CA LYS A 599 48.47 -11.81 -31.60
C LYS A 599 48.32 -10.88 -30.37
N THR A 600 47.05 -10.59 -30.05
CA THR A 600 46.30 -10.88 -28.79
C THR A 600 45.37 -9.73 -28.41
N GLY A 601 44.08 -9.93 -28.64
CA GLY A 601 43.02 -9.05 -28.13
C GLY A 601 42.73 -9.40 -26.67
N SER A 602 43.00 -8.45 -25.78
CA SER A 602 42.53 -8.45 -24.40
C SER A 602 41.03 -8.17 -24.39
N SER A 603 40.22 -9.19 -24.08
CA SER A 603 38.80 -9.05 -23.74
C SER A 603 38.70 -8.80 -22.24
N SER A 604 38.44 -7.56 -21.84
CA SER A 604 38.12 -7.20 -20.46
C SER A 604 36.78 -7.82 -20.03
N ARG A 605 36.85 -8.72 -19.05
CA ARG A 605 35.72 -9.43 -18.44
C ARG A 605 34.74 -8.48 -17.74
N ASN A 606 33.46 -8.69 -18.02
CA ASN A 606 32.28 -8.17 -17.33
C ASN A 606 32.14 -8.85 -15.94
N PRO A 607 31.94 -8.10 -14.84
CA PRO A 607 31.93 -8.64 -13.47
C PRO A 607 30.54 -9.12 -12.95
N TYR A 608 29.52 -9.33 -13.78
CA TYR A 608 28.19 -9.77 -13.32
C TYR A 608 27.75 -11.14 -13.85
N TYR A 609 28.49 -12.19 -13.51
CA TYR A 609 28.04 -13.57 -13.71
C TYR A 609 28.51 -14.44 -12.56
N ILE A 610 27.67 -15.41 -12.17
CA ILE A 610 27.83 -16.41 -11.09
C ILE A 610 27.35 -15.85 -9.74
N LEU A 611 26.20 -16.29 -9.18
CA LEU A 611 25.93 -17.63 -8.67
C LEU A 611 24.43 -18.01 -8.80
N ASP A 612 24.19 -19.12 -9.50
CA ASP A 612 23.12 -20.08 -9.27
C ASP A 612 23.81 -21.47 -9.23
N VAL A 613 23.18 -22.45 -8.57
CA VAL A 613 23.58 -23.85 -8.29
C VAL A 613 24.60 -23.96 -7.12
N GLU A 614 24.36 -24.64 -5.99
CA GLU A 614 23.96 -26.04 -5.76
C GLU A 614 23.23 -26.28 -4.41
N GLU A 615 22.38 -27.34 -4.42
CA GLU A 615 21.74 -28.13 -3.35
C GLU A 615 20.61 -27.57 -2.47
#